data_AF-A0A9R0EUM6-F1
#
_entry.id   AF-A0A9R0EUM6-F1
#
_cell.length_a   1.000
_cell.length_b   1.000
_cell.length_c   1.000
_cell.angle_alpha   90.00
_cell.angle_beta   90.00
_cell.angle_gamma   90.00
#
_symmetry.space_group_name_H-M   'P 1'
#
loop_
_entity.id
_entity.type
_entity.pdbx_description
1 polymer ?
#
loop_
_entity_poly.entity_id
_entity_poly.type
_entity_poly.pdbx_seq_one_letter_code
_entity_poly.pdbx_strand_id
1 'polypeptide(L)'
;MMASMAAGGPGDPHTQMNTYRSYVTMLADPGAKDEIKLKAAQELSENFEVILSSPQYPQFLDHSLKIFLKILQEGEPHFIAEYNIQQVRKLILEMIHRLPISETLRPYVKSILILMLKLMEIENEENVLVCLKIFMELHKQYRPTYSTEFVHIKCREDMEHNFRSSSSHINL
;
A
#
# COMPACT_ATOMS: atom_id res chain seq x y z
N MET A 1 -27.65 37.36 10.65
CA MET A 1 -26.72 36.79 11.65
C MET A 1 -25.62 36.10 10.87
N MET A 2 -24.41 36.66 10.87
CA MET A 2 -23.23 36.03 10.29
C MET A 2 -22.64 35.05 11.31
N ALA A 3 -22.36 33.82 10.91
CA ALA A 3 -21.58 32.87 11.69
C ALA A 3 -20.35 32.45 10.88
N SER A 4 -19.21 32.81 11.45
CA SER A 4 -17.82 32.65 11.05
C SER A 4 -17.45 31.42 10.22
N MET A 5 -16.69 31.66 9.17
CA MET A 5 -15.85 30.67 8.51
C MET A 5 -14.60 30.50 9.36
N ALA A 6 -14.46 29.36 10.05
CA ALA A 6 -13.26 29.04 10.80
C ALA A 6 -12.12 28.71 9.82
N ALA A 7 -11.21 29.66 9.62
CA ALA A 7 -9.94 29.41 8.96
C ALA A 7 -9.08 28.54 9.88
N GLY A 8 -8.86 27.28 9.50
CA GLY A 8 -8.06 26.32 10.24
C GLY A 8 -6.60 26.76 10.36
N GLY A 9 -6.09 26.84 11.58
CA GLY A 9 -4.69 27.14 11.84
C GLY A 9 -3.75 25.97 11.49
N PRO A 10 -2.42 26.14 11.65
CA PRO A 10 -1.40 25.12 11.33
C PRO A 10 -1.52 23.80 12.12
N GLY A 11 -2.37 23.76 13.16
CA GLY A 11 -2.68 22.58 13.97
C GLY A 11 -4.10 22.04 13.79
N ASP A 12 -4.86 22.54 12.81
CA ASP A 12 -6.21 22.03 12.56
C ASP A 12 -6.16 20.63 11.90
N PRO A 13 -6.88 19.63 12.44
CA PRO A 13 -6.87 18.26 11.90
C PRO A 13 -7.25 18.17 10.42
N HIS A 14 -8.09 19.09 9.92
CA HIS A 14 -8.49 19.09 8.51
C HIS A 14 -7.37 19.63 7.61
N THR A 15 -6.67 20.68 8.04
CA THR A 15 -5.47 21.18 7.34
C THR A 15 -4.36 20.13 7.29
N GLN A 16 -4.12 19.40 8.38
CA GLN A 16 -3.12 18.33 8.43
C GLN A 16 -3.45 17.18 7.47
N MET A 17 -4.72 16.76 7.42
CA MET A 17 -5.14 15.70 6.48
C MET A 17 -4.93 16.10 5.02
N ASN A 18 -5.16 17.36 4.67
CA ASN A 18 -4.88 17.86 3.33
C ASN A 18 -3.39 17.81 2.99
N THR A 19 -2.52 18.10 3.96
CA THR A 19 -1.07 17.95 3.82
C THR A 19 -0.69 16.49 3.53
N TYR A 20 -1.23 15.53 4.29
CA TYR A 20 -0.96 14.10 4.04
C TYR A 20 -1.44 13.65 2.65
N ARG A 21 -2.62 14.09 2.20
CA ARG A 21 -3.08 13.81 0.82
C ARG A 21 -2.13 14.40 -0.23
N SER A 22 -1.58 15.59 0.02
CA SER A 22 -0.60 16.21 -0.87
C SER A 22 0.69 15.38 -0.94
N TYR A 23 1.18 14.87 0.19
CA TYR A 23 2.32 13.96 0.21
C TYR A 23 2.07 12.69 -0.61
N VAL A 24 0.88 12.08 -0.48
CA VAL A 24 0.52 10.91 -1.31
C VAL A 24 0.58 11.24 -2.79
N THR A 25 0.02 12.39 -3.20
CA THR A 25 0.08 12.84 -4.61
C THR A 25 1.51 13.08 -5.08
N MET A 26 2.38 13.65 -4.24
CA MET A 26 3.80 13.88 -4.51
C MET A 26 4.55 12.58 -4.84
N LEU A 27 4.19 11.45 -4.22
CA LEU A 27 4.84 10.16 -4.49
C LEU A 27 4.68 9.72 -5.95
N ALA A 28 3.54 10.06 -6.58
CA ALA A 28 3.25 9.71 -7.96
C ALA A 28 3.74 10.75 -8.99
N ASP A 29 4.28 11.89 -8.55
CA ASP A 29 4.73 12.95 -9.45
C ASP A 29 6.02 12.53 -10.18
N PRO A 30 6.01 12.37 -11.52
CA PRO A 30 7.22 12.04 -12.27
C PRO A 30 8.27 13.17 -12.25
N GLY A 31 7.86 14.42 -11.99
CA GLY A 31 8.76 15.57 -11.88
C GLY A 31 9.43 15.74 -10.53
N ALA A 32 8.93 15.04 -9.49
CA ALA A 32 9.48 15.13 -8.14
C ALA A 32 10.75 14.27 -8.00
N LYS A 33 11.78 14.84 -7.36
CA LYS A 33 13.03 14.13 -7.03
C LYS A 33 12.76 13.02 -6.03
N ASP A 34 13.47 11.90 -6.15
CA ASP A 34 13.28 10.73 -5.27
C ASP A 34 13.53 11.05 -3.78
N GLU A 35 14.46 11.97 -3.47
CA GLU A 35 14.69 12.41 -2.08
C GLU A 35 13.45 13.10 -1.49
N ILE A 36 12.72 13.89 -2.31
CA ILE A 36 11.50 14.57 -1.88
C ILE A 36 10.38 13.54 -1.67
N LYS A 37 10.27 12.56 -2.57
CA LYS A 37 9.32 11.45 -2.42
C LYS A 37 9.60 10.64 -1.16
N LEU A 38 10.87 10.37 -0.87
CA LEU A 38 11.28 9.64 0.33
C LEU A 38 10.87 10.39 1.61
N LYS A 39 11.16 11.69 1.68
CA LYS A 39 10.73 12.52 2.83
C LYS A 39 9.21 12.52 2.99
N ALA A 40 8.46 12.67 1.89
CA ALA A 40 7.00 12.61 1.93
C ALA A 40 6.48 11.24 2.42
N ALA A 41 7.09 10.14 1.98
CA ALA A 41 6.73 8.79 2.42
C ALA A 41 7.06 8.56 3.91
N GLN A 42 8.18 9.11 4.39
CA GLN A 42 8.58 9.05 5.81
C GLN A 42 7.57 9.80 6.69
N GLU A 43 7.24 11.04 6.32
CA GLU A 43 6.23 11.84 7.04
C GLU A 43 4.87 11.13 7.12
N LEU A 44 4.43 10.49 6.03
CA LEU A 44 3.22 9.68 6.01
C LEU A 44 3.32 8.47 6.95
N SER A 45 4.46 7.79 6.94
CA SER A 45 4.71 6.57 7.72
C SER A 45 4.76 6.84 9.23
N GLU A 46 5.39 7.96 9.63
CA GLU A 46 5.52 8.39 11.02
C GLU A 46 4.17 8.83 11.60
N ASN A 47 3.36 9.52 10.81
CA ASN A 47 2.05 10.02 11.21
C ASN A 47 0.91 9.03 10.90
N PHE A 48 1.22 7.80 10.50
CA PHE A 48 0.23 6.87 9.95
C PHE A 48 -0.89 6.55 10.95
N GLU A 49 -0.57 6.34 12.24
CA GLU A 49 -1.57 6.08 13.28
C GLU A 49 -2.57 7.23 13.47
N VAL A 50 -2.09 8.48 13.33
CA VAL A 50 -2.94 9.68 13.38
C VAL A 50 -3.89 9.71 12.18
N ILE A 51 -3.39 9.35 11.00
CA ILE A 51 -4.18 9.26 9.76
C ILE A 51 -5.27 8.18 9.90
N LEU A 52 -4.90 6.99 10.38
CA LEU A 52 -5.83 5.86 10.57
C LEU A 52 -6.95 6.18 11.57
N SER A 53 -6.64 6.99 12.59
CA SER A 53 -7.59 7.41 13.63
C SER A 53 -8.50 8.57 13.19
N SER A 54 -8.25 9.18 12.03
CA SER A 54 -8.97 10.35 11.57
C SER A 54 -10.35 9.98 10.99
N PRO A 55 -11.40 10.81 11.22
CA PRO A 55 -12.69 10.65 10.53
C PRO A 55 -12.60 10.72 9.00
N GLN A 56 -11.53 11.34 8.47
CA GLN A 56 -11.29 11.48 7.03
C GLN A 56 -10.54 10.29 6.43
N TYR A 57 -10.21 9.27 7.23
CA TYR A 57 -9.49 8.08 6.81
C TYR A 57 -10.09 7.41 5.57
N PRO A 58 -11.41 7.18 5.42
CA PRO A 58 -11.96 6.50 4.24
C PRO A 58 -11.60 7.19 2.91
N GLN A 59 -11.64 8.52 2.90
CA GLN A 59 -11.28 9.32 1.72
C GLN A 59 -9.77 9.30 1.47
N PHE A 60 -8.98 9.33 2.55
CA PHE A 60 -7.53 9.21 2.44
C PHE A 60 -7.14 7.84 1.90
N LEU A 61 -7.75 6.76 2.41
CA LEU A 61 -7.50 5.39 2.02
C LEU A 61 -7.75 5.16 0.52
N ASP A 62 -8.89 5.64 0.00
CA ASP A 62 -9.22 5.53 -1.43
C ASP A 62 -8.16 6.21 -2.31
N HIS A 63 -7.75 7.43 -1.96
CA HIS A 63 -6.72 8.17 -2.69
C HIS A 63 -5.35 7.48 -2.60
N SER A 64 -4.95 7.09 -1.40
CA SER A 64 -3.65 6.47 -1.12
C SER A 64 -3.50 5.11 -1.78
N LEU A 65 -4.49 4.22 -1.68
CA LEU A 65 -4.38 2.89 -2.30
C LEU A 65 -4.33 2.96 -3.82
N LYS A 66 -5.07 3.87 -4.47
CA LYS A 66 -4.97 4.07 -5.92
C LYS A 66 -3.55 4.42 -6.35
N ILE A 67 -2.89 5.31 -5.59
CA ILE A 67 -1.53 5.76 -5.90
C ILE A 67 -0.48 4.72 -5.52
N PHE A 68 -0.57 4.14 -4.32
CA PHE A 68 0.37 3.14 -3.83
C PHE A 68 0.42 1.92 -4.75
N LEU A 69 -0.74 1.37 -5.12
CA LEU A 69 -0.80 0.22 -6.02
C LEU A 69 -0.25 0.56 -7.41
N LYS A 70 -0.50 1.78 -7.91
CA LYS A 70 0.05 2.25 -9.18
C LYS A 70 1.59 2.32 -9.14
N ILE A 71 2.16 2.95 -8.11
CA ILE A 71 3.62 3.07 -7.95
C ILE A 71 4.28 1.69 -7.88
N LEU A 72 3.69 0.78 -7.09
CA LEU A 72 4.20 -0.57 -6.94
C LEU A 72 4.09 -1.39 -8.24
N GLN A 73 3.01 -1.22 -9.01
CA GLN A 73 2.78 -1.96 -10.25
C GLN A 73 3.59 -1.43 -11.45
N GLU A 74 3.73 -0.11 -11.60
CA GLU A 74 4.39 0.52 -12.76
C GLU A 74 5.88 0.80 -12.53
N GLY A 75 6.33 0.84 -11.28
CA GLY A 75 7.73 1.07 -10.95
C GLY A 75 8.58 -0.20 -11.08
N GLU A 76 9.78 -0.05 -11.62
CA GLU A 76 10.77 -1.13 -11.69
C GLU A 76 11.29 -1.51 -10.29
N PRO A 77 11.54 -2.80 -10.02
CA PRO A 77 12.18 -3.23 -8.79
C PRO A 77 13.63 -2.75 -8.73
N HIS A 78 14.04 -2.23 -7.58
CA HIS A 78 15.40 -1.76 -7.35
C HIS A 78 16.07 -2.63 -6.28
N PHE A 79 17.27 -3.14 -6.56
CA PHE A 79 17.97 -4.08 -5.68
C PHE A 79 19.05 -3.41 -4.81
N ILE A 80 19.25 -2.09 -4.97
CA ILE A 80 20.17 -1.28 -4.17
C ILE A 80 19.36 -0.57 -3.09
N ALA A 81 19.57 -0.95 -1.83
CA ALA A 81 18.78 -0.48 -0.69
C ALA A 81 18.92 1.02 -0.43
N GLU A 82 20.06 1.60 -0.80
CA GLU A 82 20.38 3.02 -0.62
C GLU A 82 19.60 3.92 -1.59
N TYR A 83 19.00 3.36 -2.64
CA TYR A 83 18.20 4.16 -3.57
C TYR A 83 16.91 4.65 -2.91
N ASN A 84 16.73 5.97 -2.95
CA ASN A 84 15.55 6.62 -2.36
C ASN A 84 14.25 6.03 -2.91
N ILE A 85 14.19 5.71 -4.20
CA ILE A 85 13.01 5.10 -4.81
C ILE A 85 12.74 3.70 -4.25
N GLN A 86 13.77 2.93 -3.91
CA GLN A 86 13.64 1.62 -3.29
C GLN A 86 13.10 1.74 -1.86
N GLN A 87 13.60 2.69 -1.09
CA GLN A 87 13.10 2.98 0.25
C GLN A 87 11.64 3.45 0.23
N VAL A 88 11.24 4.25 -0.77
CA VAL A 88 9.83 4.64 -0.98
C VAL A 88 8.96 3.42 -1.22
N ARG A 89 9.36 2.49 -2.11
CA ARG A 89 8.61 1.24 -2.36
C ARG A 89 8.42 0.42 -1.09
N LYS A 90 9.50 0.24 -0.31
CA LYS A 90 9.48 -0.47 0.97
C LYS A 90 8.51 0.18 1.97
N LEU A 91 8.59 1.50 2.15
CA LEU A 91 7.69 2.24 3.04
C LEU A 91 6.22 2.11 2.64
N ILE A 92 5.92 2.12 1.33
CA ILE A 92 4.56 1.89 0.83
C ILE A 92 4.05 0.50 1.23
N LEU A 93 4.86 -0.55 1.04
CA LEU A 93 4.49 -1.91 1.45
C LEU A 93 4.26 -2.00 2.97
N GLU A 94 5.13 -1.40 3.77
CA GLU A 94 4.98 -1.36 5.23
C GLU A 94 3.73 -0.60 5.68
N MET A 95 3.38 0.50 5.01
CA MET A 95 2.12 1.21 5.25
C MET A 95 0.90 0.36 4.88
N ILE A 96 0.91 -0.35 3.74
CA ILE A 96 -0.17 -1.28 3.37
C ILE A 96 -0.32 -2.38 4.41
N HIS A 97 0.79 -2.92 4.92
CA HIS A 97 0.79 -3.96 5.96
C HIS A 97 0.19 -3.49 7.30
N ARG A 98 0.32 -2.20 7.62
CA ARG A 98 -0.26 -1.60 8.84
C ARG A 98 -1.75 -1.23 8.72
N LEU A 99 -2.38 -1.38 7.55
CA LEU A 99 -3.78 -1.02 7.38
C LEU A 99 -4.70 -1.89 8.25
N PRO A 100 -5.68 -1.30 8.97
CA PRO A 100 -6.60 -2.05 9.81
C PRO A 100 -7.58 -2.86 8.97
N ILE A 101 -7.80 -4.12 9.35
CA ILE A 101 -8.84 -4.98 8.79
C ILE A 101 -10.20 -4.35 9.10
N SER A 102 -10.87 -3.86 8.05
CA SER A 102 -12.11 -3.09 8.18
C SER A 102 -12.94 -3.21 6.90
N GLU A 103 -14.24 -2.97 7.00
CA GLU A 103 -15.14 -2.94 5.84
C GLU A 103 -14.73 -1.85 4.83
N THR A 104 -14.07 -0.79 5.28
CA THR A 104 -13.50 0.26 4.43
C THR A 104 -12.36 -0.26 3.55
N LEU A 105 -11.58 -1.24 4.03
CA LEU A 105 -10.46 -1.85 3.30
C LEU A 105 -10.95 -2.93 2.32
N ARG A 106 -12.04 -3.63 2.65
CA ARG A 106 -12.59 -4.77 1.90
C ARG A 106 -12.64 -4.58 0.36
N PRO A 107 -13.03 -3.42 -0.20
CA PRO A 107 -13.08 -3.22 -1.65
C PRO A 107 -11.71 -3.35 -2.35
N TYR A 108 -10.62 -3.10 -1.64
CA TYR A 108 -9.27 -3.07 -2.19
C TYR A 108 -8.51 -4.39 -2.01
N VAL A 109 -8.98 -5.26 -1.11
CA VAL A 109 -8.28 -6.50 -0.72
C VAL A 109 -7.91 -7.35 -1.93
N LYS A 110 -8.83 -7.56 -2.87
CA LYS A 110 -8.56 -8.36 -4.07
C LYS A 110 -7.41 -7.77 -4.90
N SER A 111 -7.41 -6.45 -5.11
CA SER A 111 -6.36 -5.76 -5.86
C SER A 111 -5.01 -5.84 -5.15
N ILE A 112 -5.00 -5.68 -3.83
CA ILE A 112 -3.79 -5.82 -3.01
C ILE A 112 -3.23 -7.24 -3.14
N LEU A 113 -4.05 -8.28 -2.96
CA LEU A 113 -3.61 -9.68 -3.04
C LEU A 113 -3.01 -10.03 -4.41
N ILE A 114 -3.67 -9.61 -5.50
CA ILE A 114 -3.17 -9.84 -6.87
C ILE A 114 -1.82 -9.14 -7.06
N LEU A 115 -1.66 -7.92 -6.57
CA LEU A 115 -0.40 -7.21 -6.68
C LEU A 115 0.71 -7.85 -5.84
N MET A 116 0.43 -8.27 -4.61
CA MET A 116 1.42 -8.93 -3.75
C MET A 116 1.97 -10.21 -4.40
N LEU A 117 1.12 -11.00 -5.05
CA LEU A 117 1.55 -12.20 -5.81
C LEU A 117 2.57 -11.84 -6.89
N LYS A 118 2.29 -10.78 -7.68
CA LYS A 118 3.22 -10.31 -8.72
C LYS A 118 4.52 -9.80 -8.13
N LEU A 119 4.45 -8.99 -7.07
CA LEU A 119 5.62 -8.39 -6.44
C LEU A 119 6.55 -9.45 -5.83
N MET A 120 6.00 -10.56 -5.31
CA MET A 120 6.80 -11.66 -4.79
C MET A 120 7.73 -12.34 -5.83
N GLU A 121 7.47 -12.16 -7.12
CA GLU A 121 8.29 -12.73 -8.20
C GLU A 121 9.42 -11.80 -8.67
N ILE A 122 9.25 -10.49 -8.47
CA ILE A 122 10.10 -9.46 -9.11
C ILE A 122 10.85 -8.57 -8.11
N GLU A 123 10.40 -8.50 -6.87
CA GLU A 123 11.02 -7.66 -5.84
C GLU A 123 12.23 -8.35 -5.17
N ASN A 124 13.04 -7.56 -4.47
CA ASN A 124 14.13 -8.11 -3.64
C ASN A 124 13.61 -8.77 -2.35
N GLU A 125 14.50 -9.51 -1.67
CA GLU A 125 14.19 -10.30 -0.49
C GLU A 125 13.43 -9.54 0.61
N GLU A 126 13.86 -8.31 0.96
CA GLU A 126 13.18 -7.51 1.99
C GLU A 126 11.72 -7.23 1.61
N ASN A 127 11.49 -6.80 0.37
CA ASN A 127 10.15 -6.44 -0.10
C ASN A 127 9.27 -7.69 -0.31
N VAL A 128 9.85 -8.81 -0.79
CA VAL A 128 9.15 -10.10 -0.94
C VAL A 128 8.62 -10.59 0.41
N LEU A 129 9.42 -10.48 1.48
CA LEU A 129 9.00 -10.88 2.83
C LEU A 129 7.81 -10.05 3.34
N VAL A 130 7.80 -8.75 3.07
CA VAL A 130 6.66 -7.88 3.42
C VAL A 130 5.43 -8.23 2.59
N CYS A 131 5.59 -8.43 1.27
CA CYS A 131 4.50 -8.85 0.38
C CYS A 131 3.85 -10.16 0.84
N LEU A 132 4.66 -11.14 1.24
CA LEU A 132 4.18 -12.43 1.74
C LEU A 132 3.38 -12.26 3.05
N LYS A 133 3.85 -11.42 3.98
CA LYS A 133 3.12 -11.13 5.23
C LYS A 133 1.77 -10.48 4.96
N ILE A 134 1.72 -9.47 4.09
CA ILE A 134 0.47 -8.81 3.66
C ILE A 134 -0.49 -9.85 3.07
N PHE A 135 0.02 -10.69 2.16
CA PHE A 135 -0.76 -11.72 1.50
C PHE A 135 -1.39 -12.69 2.50
N MET A 136 -0.56 -13.25 3.40
CA MET A 136 -1.02 -14.21 4.41
C MET A 136 -2.05 -13.60 5.37
N GLU A 137 -1.81 -12.39 5.86
CA GLU A 137 -2.72 -11.74 6.81
C GLU A 137 -4.07 -11.43 6.16
N LEU A 138 -4.08 -10.79 4.98
CA LEU A 138 -5.32 -10.48 4.28
C LEU A 138 -6.08 -11.74 3.84
N HIS A 139 -5.37 -12.78 3.35
CA HIS A 139 -6.01 -14.02 2.94
C HIS A 139 -6.62 -14.78 4.12
N LYS A 140 -5.98 -14.75 5.30
CA LYS A 140 -6.50 -15.35 6.53
C LYS A 140 -7.76 -14.62 7.02
N GLN A 141 -7.73 -13.29 7.04
CA GLN A 141 -8.80 -12.46 7.60
C GLN A 141 -10.04 -12.41 6.69
N TYR A 142 -9.85 -12.39 5.37
CA TYR A 142 -10.94 -12.35 4.39
C TYR A 142 -11.23 -13.72 3.77
N ARG A 143 -10.91 -14.82 4.46
CA ARG A 143 -11.23 -16.17 4.02
C ARG A 143 -12.71 -16.20 3.59
N PRO A 144 -13.02 -16.46 2.30
CA PRO A 144 -14.41 -16.48 1.86
C PRO A 144 -15.14 -17.57 2.64
N THR A 145 -16.21 -17.22 3.34
CA THR A 145 -17.13 -18.17 3.95
C THR A 145 -17.87 -18.91 2.83
N TYR A 146 -17.24 -19.95 2.26
CA TYR A 146 -17.81 -20.97 1.36
C TYR A 146 -18.89 -20.54 0.35
N SER A 147 -18.80 -19.35 -0.26
CA SER A 147 -19.80 -18.91 -1.24
C SER A 147 -19.24 -17.95 -2.29
N THR A 148 -18.21 -18.37 -3.02
CA THR A 148 -17.98 -17.99 -4.44
C THR A 148 -16.89 -18.87 -5.03
N GLU A 149 -17.32 -20.04 -5.51
CA GLU A 149 -16.50 -21.14 -6.05
C GLU A 149 -15.53 -20.71 -7.17
N PHE A 150 -15.83 -19.63 -7.90
CA PHE A 150 -15.06 -19.23 -9.10
C PHE A 150 -13.83 -18.34 -8.83
N VAL A 151 -13.80 -17.56 -7.74
CA VAL A 151 -12.64 -16.68 -7.44
C VAL A 151 -11.54 -17.46 -6.70
N HIS A 152 -11.93 -18.43 -5.87
CA HIS A 152 -11.00 -19.22 -5.09
C HIS A 152 -10.20 -20.22 -5.94
N ILE A 153 -10.84 -20.85 -6.94
CA ILE A 153 -10.14 -21.80 -7.82
C ILE A 153 -9.07 -21.08 -8.65
N LYS A 154 -9.40 -19.93 -9.27
CA LYS A 154 -8.43 -19.19 -10.07
C LYS A 154 -7.27 -18.63 -9.24
N CYS A 155 -7.54 -18.01 -8.09
CA CYS A 155 -6.47 -17.52 -7.22
C CYS A 155 -5.61 -18.66 -6.63
N ARG A 156 -6.18 -19.85 -6.39
CA ARG A 156 -5.44 -21.01 -5.89
C ARG A 156 -4.60 -21.67 -6.99
N GLU A 157 -5.14 -21.81 -8.20
CA GLU A 157 -4.40 -22.31 -9.37
C GLU A 157 -3.26 -21.35 -9.75
N ASP A 158 -3.52 -20.04 -9.78
CA ASP A 158 -2.50 -19.03 -10.05
C ASP A 158 -1.41 -19.03 -8.96
N MET A 159 -1.77 -19.21 -7.68
CA MET A 159 -0.80 -19.36 -6.58
C MET A 159 0.00 -20.66 -6.66
N GLU A 160 -0.65 -21.80 -6.89
CA GLU A 160 0.04 -23.10 -6.98
C GLU A 160 0.97 -23.15 -8.19
N HIS A 161 0.56 -22.55 -9.31
CA HIS A 161 1.39 -22.41 -10.50
C HIS A 161 2.59 -21.46 -10.26
N ASN A 162 2.37 -20.29 -9.67
CA ASN A 162 3.44 -19.33 -9.41
C ASN A 162 4.40 -19.82 -8.31
N PHE A 163 3.90 -20.44 -7.24
CA PHE A 163 4.74 -21.00 -6.18
C PHE A 163 5.59 -22.18 -6.67
N ARG A 164 5.04 -23.04 -7.55
CA ARG A 164 5.82 -24.10 -8.20
C ARG A 164 6.89 -23.54 -9.14
N SER A 165 6.57 -22.47 -9.87
CA SER A 165 7.49 -21.82 -10.81
C SER A 165 8.63 -21.09 -10.10
N SER A 166 8.37 -20.42 -8.98
CA SER A 166 9.42 -19.79 -8.16
C SER A 166 10.29 -20.82 -7.43
N SER A 167 9.71 -21.95 -6.98
CA SER A 167 10.47 -23.02 -6.33
C SER A 167 11.44 -23.73 -7.29
N SER A 168 11.18 -23.75 -8.59
CA SER A 168 12.12 -24.28 -9.59
C SER A 168 13.34 -23.38 -9.84
N HIS A 169 13.32 -22.11 -9.40
CA HIS A 169 14.44 -21.17 -9.56
C HIS A 169 15.33 -21.06 -8.31
N ILE A 170 15.00 -21.74 -7.20
CA ILE A 170 15.79 -21.76 -5.95
C ILE A 170 16.49 -23.13 -5.75
N ASN A 171 16.81 -23.84 -6.83
CA ASN A 171 17.77 -24.95 -6.75
C ASN A 171 19.15 -24.47 -7.22
N LEU A 172 19.88 -23.84 -6.30
CA LEU A 172 21.34 -23.72 -6.28
C LEU A 172 21.83 -24.00 -4.87
#